data_AF-A0A9J6ERH8-F1
#
_entry.id   AF-A0A9J6ERH8-F1
#
_cell.length_a   1.000
_cell.length_b   1.000
_cell.length_c   1.000
_cell.angle_alpha   90.00
_cell.angle_beta   90.00
_cell.angle_gamma   90.00
#
_symmetry.space_group_name_H-M   'P 1'
#
loop_
_entity.id
_entity.type
_entity.pdbx_description
1 polymer ?
#
loop_
_entity_poly.entity_id
_entity_poly.type
_entity_poly.pdbx_seq_one_letter_code
_entity_poly.pdbx_strand_id
1 'polypeptide(L)'
;MEPDVEADAAEKEIGEEWGESEPSILVGSPKLWDPEFTKEAVPRAVDCFALYFDEEVIEMILEHTNRDGAQRYTTKWAVLTADELRAYFGLLRLMSVSPRHHFYHYWSRDPFFNSEEIAKVMSFKRFQYIMNSLCVNDHSEKKKKRGRGLR
;
A
#
# COMPACT_ATOMS: atom_id res chain seq x y z
N MET A 1 -20.87 22.89 39.79
CA MET A 1 -21.54 21.59 39.66
C MET A 1 -22.23 21.64 38.32
N GLU A 2 -21.45 21.41 37.28
CA GLU A 2 -21.97 21.39 35.90
C GLU A 2 -22.37 19.95 35.59
N PRO A 3 -23.53 19.73 34.93
CA PRO A 3 -23.99 18.38 34.63
C PRO A 3 -23.25 17.81 33.43
N ASP A 4 -22.68 16.62 33.61
CA ASP A 4 -22.13 15.79 32.56
C ASP A 4 -23.24 15.41 31.57
N VAL A 5 -23.14 15.89 30.33
CA VAL A 5 -24.04 15.50 29.23
C VAL A 5 -23.43 14.29 28.54
N GLU A 6 -23.82 13.11 29.02
CA GLU A 6 -23.53 11.83 28.39
C GLU A 6 -24.36 11.72 27.10
N ALA A 7 -23.75 12.06 25.97
CA ALA A 7 -24.36 11.93 24.66
C ALA A 7 -24.19 10.47 24.18
N ASP A 8 -25.20 9.67 24.48
CA ASP A 8 -25.43 8.33 23.97
C ASP A 8 -25.67 8.41 22.44
N ALA A 9 -24.61 8.25 21.66
CA ALA A 9 -24.67 8.19 20.22
C ALA A 9 -25.00 6.76 19.80
N ALA A 10 -26.29 6.48 19.68
CA ALA A 10 -26.81 5.22 19.15
C ALA A 10 -26.11 4.86 17.82
N GLU A 11 -25.33 3.77 17.85
CA GLU A 11 -24.69 3.17 16.69
C GLU A 11 -25.77 2.76 15.69
N LYS A 12 -25.88 3.50 14.58
CA LYS A 12 -26.70 3.07 13.45
C LYS A 12 -25.90 2.07 12.63
N GLU A 13 -26.49 0.91 12.40
CA GLU A 13 -25.96 -0.12 11.50
C GLU A 13 -25.57 0.53 10.16
N ILE A 14 -24.28 0.41 9.82
CA ILE A 14 -23.74 0.88 8.55
C ILE A 14 -24.27 -0.07 7.48
N GLY A 15 -25.18 0.42 6.63
CA GLY A 15 -25.72 -0.37 5.52
C GLY A 15 -24.60 -0.82 4.56
N GLU A 16 -24.75 -2.02 3.99
CA GLU A 16 -23.79 -2.66 3.08
C GLU A 16 -23.67 -1.98 1.70
N GLU A 17 -24.38 -0.88 1.47
CA GLU A 17 -24.38 -0.14 0.20
C GLU A 17 -23.52 1.12 0.29
N TRP A 18 -22.75 1.39 -0.77
CA TRP A 18 -22.00 2.63 -0.90
C TRP A 18 -22.97 3.82 -0.91
N GLY A 19 -22.81 4.75 0.04
CA GLY A 19 -23.67 5.92 0.14
C GLY A 19 -23.58 6.81 -1.11
N GLU A 20 -24.70 7.03 -1.80
CA GLU A 20 -24.80 7.96 -2.93
C GLU A 20 -24.94 9.43 -2.47
N SER A 21 -25.27 9.65 -1.20
CA SER A 21 -25.46 10.96 -0.60
C SER A 21 -24.28 11.37 0.28
N GLU A 22 -24.10 12.68 0.47
CA GLU A 22 -23.11 13.19 1.43
C GLU A 22 -23.37 12.58 2.81
N PRO A 23 -22.33 12.09 3.51
CA PRO A 23 -22.49 11.50 4.83
C PRO A 23 -23.08 12.55 5.76
N SER A 24 -24.30 12.29 6.22
CA SER A 24 -25.05 13.19 7.11
C SER A 24 -24.44 13.27 8.52
N ILE A 25 -23.60 12.30 8.88
CA ILE A 25 -22.84 12.26 10.12
C ILE A 25 -21.39 12.63 9.81
N LEU A 26 -21.07 13.91 9.93
CA LEU A 26 -19.68 14.36 10.01
C LEU A 26 -19.24 14.24 11.46
N VAL A 27 -18.29 13.34 11.75
CA VAL A 27 -17.67 13.26 13.07
C VAL A 27 -16.88 14.55 13.29
N GLY A 28 -17.49 15.50 14.01
CA GLY A 28 -16.84 16.75 14.38
C GLY A 28 -15.76 16.48 15.43
N SER A 29 -14.51 16.76 15.09
CA SER A 29 -13.34 16.54 15.97
C SER A 29 -13.24 15.10 16.47
N PRO A 30 -12.96 14.12 15.60
CA PRO A 30 -12.74 12.75 16.04
C PRO A 30 -11.67 12.76 17.14
N LYS A 31 -11.93 12.06 18.25
CA LYS A 31 -10.92 11.90 19.30
C LYS A 31 -9.70 11.27 18.64
N LEU A 32 -8.53 11.92 18.78
CA LEU A 32 -7.27 11.39 18.23
C LEU A 32 -6.92 10.01 18.78
N TRP A 33 -7.53 9.63 19.90
CA TRP A 33 -7.36 8.36 20.56
C TRP A 33 -8.72 7.83 21.00
N ASP A 34 -9.00 6.57 20.67
CA ASP A 34 -10.14 5.84 21.21
C ASP A 34 -9.63 4.60 21.97
N PRO A 35 -9.80 4.54 23.30
CA PRO A 35 -9.39 3.39 24.11
C PRO A 35 -10.11 2.08 23.72
N GLU A 36 -11.25 2.15 23.04
CA GLU A 36 -11.99 0.96 22.63
C GLU A 36 -11.33 0.22 21.46
N PHE A 37 -10.76 0.98 20.51
CA PHE A 37 -10.03 0.46 19.34
C PHE A 37 -8.53 0.27 19.57
N THR A 38 -7.98 0.87 20.64
CA THR A 38 -6.55 0.86 20.95
C THR A 38 -6.32 0.34 22.38
N LYS A 39 -6.68 -0.93 22.62
CA LYS A 39 -6.63 -1.53 23.96
C LYS A 39 -5.20 -1.72 24.52
N GLU A 40 -4.18 -1.69 23.67
CA GLU A 40 -2.78 -1.89 24.06
C GLU A 40 -1.86 -0.83 23.48
N ALA A 41 -0.83 -0.46 24.24
CA ALA A 41 0.21 0.45 23.80
C ALA A 41 0.91 -0.13 22.59
N VAL A 42 0.82 0.56 21.44
CA VAL A 42 1.36 0.01 20.19
C VAL A 42 2.89 -0.04 20.27
N PRO A 43 3.51 -1.23 20.23
CA PRO A 43 4.90 -1.37 20.63
C PRO A 43 5.85 -0.69 19.64
N ARG A 44 5.61 -0.81 18.32
CA ARG A 44 6.41 -0.14 17.27
C ARG A 44 5.59 0.15 16.01
N ALA A 45 6.02 1.14 15.24
CA ALA A 45 5.37 1.54 13.98
C ALA A 45 5.31 0.41 12.92
N VAL A 46 6.29 -0.51 12.92
CA VAL A 46 6.29 -1.68 12.04
C VAL A 46 5.17 -2.64 12.42
N ASP A 47 4.92 -2.80 13.72
CA ASP A 47 3.87 -3.68 14.23
C ASP A 47 2.48 -3.11 13.87
N CYS A 48 2.32 -1.77 13.85
CA CYS A 48 1.11 -1.13 13.29
C CYS A 48 0.90 -1.48 11.81
N PHE A 49 1.97 -1.40 11.01
CA PHE A 49 1.87 -1.63 9.56
C PHE A 49 1.47 -3.07 9.26
N ALA A 50 1.98 -4.02 10.05
CA ALA A 50 1.64 -5.43 9.94
C ALA A 50 0.17 -5.75 10.25
N LEU A 51 -0.58 -4.85 10.89
CA LEU A 51 -2.03 -5.01 11.08
C LEU A 51 -2.82 -4.84 9.76
N TYR A 52 -2.25 -4.13 8.78
CA TYR A 52 -2.89 -3.89 7.48
C TYR A 52 -2.29 -4.75 6.37
N PHE A 53 -1.00 -5.07 6.47
CA PHE A 53 -0.27 -5.94 5.57
C PHE A 53 0.26 -7.13 6.35
N ASP A 54 -0.66 -8.01 6.74
CA ASP A 54 -0.34 -9.28 7.38
C ASP A 54 0.37 -10.25 6.40
N GLU A 55 0.75 -11.43 6.90
CA GLU A 55 1.47 -12.39 6.07
C GLU A 55 0.64 -12.88 4.89
N GLU A 56 -0.68 -13.06 5.06
CA GLU A 56 -1.58 -13.50 3.99
C GLU A 56 -1.66 -12.47 2.85
N VAL A 57 -1.81 -11.19 3.19
CA VAL A 57 -1.80 -10.09 2.22
C VAL A 57 -0.44 -9.99 1.52
N ILE A 58 0.66 -10.12 2.26
CA ILE A 58 2.01 -10.09 1.70
C ILE A 58 2.23 -11.25 0.72
N GLU A 59 1.82 -12.47 1.08
CA GLU A 59 1.93 -13.65 0.25
C GLU A 59 1.08 -13.52 -1.03
N MET A 60 -0.17 -13.05 -0.91
CA MET A 60 -1.04 -12.80 -2.06
C MET A 60 -0.43 -11.80 -3.05
N ILE A 61 0.06 -10.66 -2.56
CA ILE A 61 0.71 -9.64 -3.42
C ILE A 61 1.96 -10.24 -4.06
N LEU A 62 2.76 -10.99 -3.30
CA LEU A 62 4.00 -11.60 -3.77
C LEU A 62 3.73 -12.62 -4.88
N GLU A 63 2.74 -13.50 -4.72
CA GLU A 63 2.38 -14.50 -5.71
C GLU A 63 1.98 -13.85 -7.04
N HIS A 64 1.03 -12.92 -6.98
CA HIS A 64 0.51 -12.26 -8.19
C HIS A 64 1.55 -11.36 -8.86
N THR A 65 2.35 -10.63 -8.08
CA THR A 65 3.42 -9.76 -8.60
C THR A 65 4.52 -10.59 -9.26
N ASN A 66 4.91 -11.72 -8.66
CA ASN A 66 5.88 -12.62 -9.30
C ASN A 66 5.36 -13.21 -10.60
N ARG A 67 4.07 -13.57 -10.64
CA ARG A 67 3.42 -14.08 -11.85
C ARG A 67 3.41 -13.03 -12.98
N ASP A 68 2.99 -11.79 -12.71
CA ASP A 68 3.02 -10.72 -13.72
C ASP A 68 4.45 -10.37 -14.14
N GLY A 69 5.36 -10.26 -13.17
CA GLY A 69 6.76 -9.96 -13.43
C GLY A 69 7.45 -10.98 -14.32
N ALA A 70 7.22 -12.28 -14.06
CA ALA A 70 7.73 -13.36 -14.90
C ALA A 70 7.16 -13.32 -16.32
N GLN A 71 5.88 -12.97 -16.49
CA GLN A 71 5.26 -12.84 -17.82
C GLN A 71 5.80 -11.62 -18.58
N ARG A 72 5.98 -10.48 -17.90
CA ARG A 72 6.36 -9.21 -18.51
C ARG A 72 7.85 -9.11 -18.84
N TYR A 73 8.70 -9.60 -17.93
CA TYR A 73 10.14 -9.43 -18.00
C TYR A 73 10.89 -10.72 -18.30
N THR A 74 10.20 -11.86 -18.33
CA THR A 74 10.73 -13.20 -18.69
C THR A 74 12.08 -13.47 -18.03
N THR A 75 13.16 -13.48 -18.80
CA THR A 75 14.52 -13.79 -18.32
C THR A 75 15.14 -12.69 -17.45
N LYS A 76 14.53 -11.50 -17.39
CA LYS A 76 15.00 -10.36 -16.58
C LYS A 76 14.31 -10.29 -15.21
N TRP A 77 13.27 -11.10 -14.96
CA TRP A 77 12.59 -11.11 -13.68
C TRP A 77 13.35 -11.98 -12.67
N ALA A 78 13.78 -11.36 -11.58
CA ALA A 78 14.17 -12.10 -10.39
C ALA A 78 12.94 -12.28 -9.48
N VAL A 79 12.78 -13.47 -8.91
CA VAL A 79 11.70 -13.76 -7.96
C VAL A 79 11.77 -12.78 -6.80
N LEU A 80 10.66 -12.07 -6.58
CA LEU A 80 10.43 -11.14 -5.48
C LEU A 80 10.19 -11.94 -4.19
N THR A 81 10.92 -11.59 -3.13
CA THR A 81 10.77 -12.18 -1.79
C THR A 81 9.94 -11.30 -0.87
N ALA A 82 9.44 -11.85 0.25
CA ALA A 82 8.64 -11.07 1.21
C ALA A 82 9.45 -9.90 1.80
N ASP A 83 10.72 -10.15 2.14
CA ASP A 83 11.62 -9.10 2.65
C ASP A 83 11.88 -8.01 1.61
N GLU A 84 12.04 -8.38 0.34
CA GLU A 84 12.21 -7.40 -0.75
C GLU A 84 10.93 -6.59 -0.99
N LEU A 85 9.74 -7.20 -0.89
CA LEU A 85 8.46 -6.51 -0.97
C LEU A 85 8.26 -5.54 0.21
N ARG A 86 8.60 -5.97 1.43
CA ARG A 86 8.61 -5.11 2.63
C ARG A 86 9.58 -3.94 2.47
N ALA A 87 10.78 -4.18 1.95
CA ALA A 87 11.74 -3.14 1.64
C ALA A 87 11.19 -2.15 0.59
N TYR A 88 10.50 -2.64 -0.44
CA TYR A 88 9.81 -1.80 -1.43
C TYR A 88 8.75 -0.90 -0.78
N PHE A 89 7.92 -1.42 0.13
CA PHE A 89 6.96 -0.59 0.89
C PHE A 89 7.65 0.43 1.80
N GLY A 90 8.76 0.05 2.45
CA GLY A 90 9.59 0.99 3.20
C GLY A 90 10.11 2.13 2.33
N LEU A 91 10.52 1.86 1.09
CA LEU A 91 10.91 2.89 0.13
C LEU A 91 9.75 3.81 -0.25
N LEU A 92 8.56 3.26 -0.56
CA LEU A 92 7.38 4.08 -0.82
C LEU A 92 7.04 4.98 0.37
N ARG A 93 7.20 4.48 1.59
CA ARG A 93 7.01 5.29 2.80
C ARG A 93 8.02 6.43 2.88
N LEU A 94 9.31 6.20 2.66
CA LEU A 94 10.32 7.26 2.65
C LEU A 94 10.05 8.30 1.55
N MET A 95 9.68 7.85 0.34
CA MET A 95 9.33 8.73 -0.77
C MET A 95 8.06 9.55 -0.52
N SER A 96 7.13 9.03 0.30
CA SER A 96 5.94 9.78 0.71
C SER A 96 6.28 10.96 1.62
N VAL A 97 7.33 10.82 2.45
CA VAL A 97 7.77 11.87 3.39
C VAL A 97 8.65 12.89 2.68
N SER A 98 9.49 12.46 1.73
CA SER A 98 10.38 13.33 0.97
C SER A 98 10.17 13.16 -0.54
N PRO A 99 9.03 13.65 -1.09
CA PRO A 99 8.72 13.49 -2.50
C PRO A 99 9.70 14.27 -3.39
N ARG A 100 10.08 13.67 -4.51
CA ARG A 100 10.87 14.29 -5.59
C ARG A 100 10.01 14.40 -6.84
N HIS A 101 10.34 15.33 -7.73
CA HIS A 101 9.63 15.50 -9.02
C HIS A 101 9.59 14.22 -9.87
N HIS A 102 10.64 13.41 -9.80
CA HIS A 102 10.75 12.15 -10.50
C HIS A 102 11.44 11.10 -9.63
N PHE A 103 10.98 9.84 -9.71
CA PHE A 103 11.57 8.74 -8.95
C PHE A 103 13.06 8.53 -9.21
N TYR A 104 13.54 8.75 -10.44
CA TYR A 104 14.96 8.54 -10.73
C TYR A 104 15.89 9.45 -9.91
N HIS A 105 15.40 10.59 -9.42
CA HIS A 105 16.20 11.53 -8.64
C HIS A 105 16.75 10.89 -7.36
N TYR A 106 16.00 10.00 -6.71
CA TYR A 106 16.47 9.29 -5.52
C TYR A 106 17.74 8.46 -5.77
N TRP A 107 17.93 7.99 -7.01
CA TRP A 107 19.11 7.23 -7.45
C TRP A 107 20.03 8.04 -8.36
N SER A 108 19.86 9.36 -8.42
CA SER A 108 20.73 10.23 -9.21
C SER A 108 22.18 10.13 -8.75
N ARG A 109 23.13 10.36 -9.65
CA ARG A 109 24.54 10.56 -9.28
C ARG A 109 24.83 11.95 -8.73
N ASP A 110 23.92 12.89 -8.99
CA ASP A 110 24.01 14.25 -8.46
C ASP A 110 23.67 14.23 -6.96
N PRO A 111 24.61 14.61 -6.08
CA PRO A 111 24.40 14.64 -4.63
C PRO A 111 23.22 15.52 -4.19
N PHE A 112 22.83 16.52 -5.00
CA PHE A 112 21.68 17.37 -4.69
C PHE A 112 20.35 16.60 -4.74
N PHE A 113 20.25 15.61 -5.63
CA PHE A 113 19.05 14.82 -5.84
C PHE A 113 19.10 13.45 -5.17
N ASN A 114 20.29 12.85 -5.07
CA ASN A 114 20.49 11.53 -4.52
C ASN A 114 19.93 11.40 -3.10
N SER A 115 19.30 10.27 -2.79
CA SER A 115 19.04 9.84 -1.42
C SER A 115 19.77 8.52 -1.20
N GLU A 116 20.83 8.60 -0.42
CA GLU A 116 21.70 7.46 -0.15
C GLU A 116 20.94 6.34 0.59
N GLU A 117 20.00 6.72 1.45
CA GLU A 117 19.13 5.81 2.20
C GLU A 117 18.25 4.98 1.27
N ILE A 118 17.71 5.59 0.22
CA ILE A 118 16.88 4.89 -0.78
C ILE A 118 17.77 4.07 -1.73
N ALA A 119 18.87 4.66 -2.20
CA ALA A 119 19.75 4.05 -3.19
C ALA A 119 20.47 2.79 -2.68
N LYS A 120 20.73 2.69 -1.37
CA LYS A 120 21.36 1.53 -0.73
C LYS A 120 20.43 0.31 -0.61
N VAL A 121 19.11 0.52 -0.53
CA VAL A 121 18.14 -0.57 -0.28
C VAL A 121 17.92 -1.42 -1.52
N MET A 122 17.69 -0.79 -2.68
CA MET A 122 17.56 -1.50 -3.96
C MET A 122 17.93 -0.59 -5.13
N SER A 123 18.27 -1.18 -6.27
CA SER A 123 18.54 -0.39 -7.49
C SER A 123 17.26 0.22 -8.07
N PHE A 124 17.39 1.39 -8.72
CA PHE A 124 16.26 2.03 -9.44
C PHE A 124 15.60 1.09 -10.43
N LYS A 125 16.39 0.30 -11.16
CA LYS A 125 15.89 -0.65 -12.16
C LYS A 125 15.03 -1.74 -11.51
N ARG A 126 15.45 -2.27 -10.36
CA ARG A 126 14.65 -3.26 -9.61
C ARG A 126 13.38 -2.64 -9.04
N PHE A 127 13.47 -1.44 -8.46
CA PHE A 127 12.30 -0.68 -8.02
C PHE A 127 11.27 -0.50 -9.15
N GLN A 128 11.72 -0.11 -10.35
CA GLN A 128 10.84 0.03 -11.51
C GLN A 128 10.23 -1.29 -11.96
N TYR A 129 10.96 -2.41 -11.90
CA TYR A 129 10.41 -3.72 -12.21
C TYR A 129 9.29 -4.10 -11.24
N ILE A 130 9.49 -3.91 -9.94
CA ILE A 130 8.46 -4.18 -8.92
C ILE A 130 7.26 -3.26 -9.13
N MET A 131 7.49 -1.95 -9.24
CA MET A 131 6.43 -0.95 -9.43
C MET A 131 5.54 -1.24 -10.66
N ASN A 132 6.15 -1.67 -11.77
CA ASN A 132 5.41 -1.94 -12.99
C ASN A 132 4.70 -3.30 -13.01
N SER A 133 5.08 -4.22 -12.12
CA SER A 133 4.50 -5.57 -12.04
C SER A 133 3.67 -5.82 -10.79
N LEU A 134 3.53 -4.81 -9.91
CA LEU A 134 2.72 -4.90 -8.71
C LEU A 134 1.28 -5.26 -9.10
N CYS A 135 0.83 -6.42 -8.61
CA CYS A 135 -0.48 -6.97 -8.93
C CYS A 135 -1.13 -7.51 -7.66
N VAL A 136 -2.40 -7.15 -7.45
CA VAL A 136 -3.23 -7.55 -6.30
C VAL A 136 -4.51 -8.24 -6.78
N ASN A 137 -4.49 -8.78 -8.00
CA ASN A 137 -5.65 -9.43 -8.60
C ASN A 137 -5.23 -10.76 -9.21
N ASP A 138 -6.10 -11.76 -9.10
CA ASP A 138 -5.91 -13.00 -9.82
C ASP A 138 -6.32 -12.82 -11.29
N HIS A 139 -5.33 -12.90 -12.19
CA HIS A 139 -5.54 -12.88 -13.63
C HIS A 139 -5.62 -14.28 -14.27
N SER A 140 -5.71 -15.34 -13.47
CA SER A 140 -5.95 -16.72 -13.95
C SER A 140 -7.16 -16.80 -14.90
N GLU A 141 -8.18 -15.97 -14.69
CA GLU A 141 -9.45 -15.97 -15.45
C GLU A 141 -9.52 -15.00 -16.64
N LYS A 142 -8.42 -14.36 -17.06
CA LYS A 142 -8.45 -13.54 -18.29
C LYS A 142 -8.38 -14.44 -19.54
N LYS A 143 -9.51 -15.07 -19.89
CA LYS A 143 -9.70 -15.76 -21.19
C LYS A 143 -9.28 -14.82 -22.32
N LYS A 144 -8.40 -15.32 -23.18
CA LYS A 144 -7.79 -14.68 -24.34
C LYS A 144 -8.84 -14.25 -25.38
N LYS A 145 -9.58 -13.15 -25.15
CA LYS A 145 -10.36 -12.50 -26.22
C LYS A 145 -9.42 -11.62 -27.04
N ARG A 146 -8.67 -12.25 -27.94
CA ARG A 146 -8.08 -11.58 -29.11
C ARG A 146 -8.52 -12.27 -30.38
N GLY A 147 -9.82 -12.25 -30.65
CA GLY A 147 -10.31 -12.27 -32.02
C GLY A 147 -9.92 -10.95 -32.67
N ARG A 148 -8.75 -10.89 -33.32
CA ARG A 148 -8.50 -9.84 -34.31
C ARG A 148 -9.45 -10.12 -35.47
N GLY A 149 -10.57 -9.41 -35.51
CA GLY A 149 -11.33 -9.28 -36.74
C GLY A 149 -10.41 -8.64 -37.77
N LEU A 150 -10.01 -9.39 -38.78
CA LEU A 150 -9.58 -8.80 -40.04
C LEU A 150 -10.80 -8.02 -40.58
N ARG A 151 -10.63 -6.72 -40.73
CA ARG A 151 -11.34 -5.90 -41.71
C ARG A 151 -10.29 -5.11 -42.47
#